data_AF-A0A845Y093-F1
#
_entry.id   AF-A0A845Y093-F1
#
_cell.length_a   1.000
_cell.length_b   1.000
_cell.length_c   1.000
_cell.angle_alpha   90.00
_cell.angle_beta   90.00
_cell.angle_gamma   90.00
#
_symmetry.space_group_name_H-M   'P 1'
#
loop_
_entity.id
_entity.type
_entity.pdbx_description
1 polymer ?
#
loop_
_entity_poly.entity_id
_entity_poly.type
_entity_poly.pdbx_seq_one_letter_code
_entity_poly.pdbx_strand_id
1 'polypeptide(L)'
;MKHRLWGLRGNAYVAKYKQIYKQEKTAILSAFNKIVEKEGRFTPKHLGYLCNKFRLPCTVMDEFLPDITDYRYPTGTWERLKNRGFKARDIGVSWG
;
A
#
# COMPACT_ATOMS: atom_id res chain seq x y z
N MET A 1 0.73 11.69 -12.76
CA MET A 1 1.54 10.44 -12.76
C MET A 1 0.59 9.27 -12.57
N LYS A 2 0.82 8.12 -13.24
CA LYS A 2 -0.04 6.93 -13.16
C LYS A 2 0.61 5.85 -12.27
N HIS A 3 -0.20 5.08 -11.54
CA HIS A 3 0.30 3.91 -10.79
C HIS A 3 0.60 2.74 -11.73
N ARG A 4 1.36 1.75 -11.26
CA ARG A 4 1.89 0.63 -12.08
C ARG A 4 0.83 -0.36 -12.58
N LEU A 5 -0.38 -0.26 -12.05
CA LEU A 5 -1.53 -1.10 -12.42
C LEU A 5 -2.57 -0.34 -13.25
N TRP A 6 -2.28 0.91 -13.63
CA TRP A 6 -3.24 1.75 -14.34
C TRP A 6 -3.59 1.14 -15.70
N GLY A 7 -4.88 1.09 -16.03
CA GLY A 7 -5.38 0.50 -17.28
C GLY A 7 -5.48 -1.03 -17.30
N LEU A 8 -4.93 -1.74 -16.30
CA LEU A 8 -5.08 -3.20 -16.21
C LEU A 8 -6.41 -3.57 -15.55
N ARG A 9 -7.02 -4.68 -15.99
CA ARG A 9 -8.27 -5.24 -15.43
C ARG A 9 -8.20 -6.77 -15.36
N GLY A 10 -9.05 -7.36 -14.53
CA GLY A 10 -9.22 -8.82 -14.42
C GLY A 10 -7.91 -9.57 -14.17
N ASN A 11 -7.69 -10.65 -14.90
CA ASN A 11 -6.52 -11.53 -14.73
C ASN A 11 -5.18 -10.82 -14.93
N ALA A 12 -5.10 -9.85 -15.86
CA ALA A 12 -3.87 -9.10 -16.10
C ALA A 12 -3.50 -8.21 -14.90
N TYR A 13 -4.50 -7.60 -14.26
CA TYR A 13 -4.32 -6.86 -13.01
C TYR A 13 -3.78 -7.79 -11.92
N VAL A 14 -4.41 -8.95 -11.75
CA VAL A 14 -4.06 -9.95 -10.73
C VAL A 14 -2.62 -10.47 -10.91
N ALA A 15 -2.27 -10.86 -12.14
CA ALA A 15 -0.94 -11.34 -12.46
C ALA A 15 0.13 -10.27 -12.18
N LYS A 16 -0.15 -9.01 -12.55
CA LYS A 16 0.82 -7.93 -12.39
C LYS A 16 1.07 -7.57 -10.94
N TYR A 17 0.04 -7.43 -10.11
CA TYR A 17 0.27 -7.08 -8.71
C TYR A 17 0.94 -8.24 -7.94
N LYS A 18 0.60 -9.50 -8.22
CA LYS A 18 1.32 -10.67 -7.67
C LYS A 18 2.78 -10.73 -8.10
N GLN A 19 3.10 -10.34 -9.33
CA GLN A 19 4.48 -10.21 -9.79
C GLN A 19 5.22 -9.13 -8.96
N ILE A 20 4.60 -7.96 -8.78
CA ILE A 20 5.18 -6.87 -7.98
C ILE A 20 5.39 -7.32 -6.53
N TYR A 21 4.42 -8.03 -5.94
CA TYR A 21 4.57 -8.59 -4.60
C TYR A 21 5.83 -9.44 -4.45
N LYS A 22 6.03 -10.40 -5.37
CA LYS A 22 7.22 -11.28 -5.35
C LYS A 22 8.52 -10.50 -5.46
N GLN A 23 8.54 -9.45 -6.29
CA GLN A 23 9.73 -8.64 -6.55
C GLN A 23 10.05 -7.64 -5.43
N GLU A 24 9.03 -7.07 -4.79
CA GLU A 24 9.18 -5.89 -3.94
C GLU A 24 8.78 -6.11 -2.48
N LYS A 25 8.28 -7.28 -2.09
CA LYS A 25 7.87 -7.57 -0.69
C LYS A 25 8.94 -7.18 0.34
N THR A 26 10.21 -7.48 0.08
CA THR A 26 11.34 -7.17 0.97
C THR A 26 11.61 -5.67 1.02
N ALA A 27 11.50 -4.96 -0.10
CA ALA A 27 11.67 -3.52 -0.15
C ALA A 27 10.53 -2.78 0.56
N ILE A 28 9.29 -3.24 0.38
CA ILE A 28 8.10 -2.70 1.07
C ILE A 28 8.23 -2.94 2.57
N LEU A 29 8.58 -4.15 3.00
CA LEU A 29 8.79 -4.49 4.41
C LEU A 29 9.90 -3.64 5.03
N SER A 30 11.04 -3.50 4.35
CA SER A 30 12.14 -2.64 4.84
C SER A 30 11.69 -1.18 5.01
N ALA A 31 10.92 -0.65 4.05
CA ALA A 31 10.37 0.69 4.16
C ALA A 31 9.37 0.83 5.32
N PHE A 32 8.53 -0.18 5.54
CA PHE A 32 7.60 -0.22 6.68
C PHE A 32 8.36 -0.24 8.01
N ASN A 33 9.35 -1.13 8.17
CA ASN A 33 10.14 -1.24 9.39
C ASN A 33 10.84 0.07 9.72
N LYS A 34 11.47 0.72 8.73
CA LYS A 34 12.11 2.03 8.91
C LYS A 34 11.15 3.11 9.42
N ILE A 35 9.90 3.09 8.95
CA ILE A 35 8.88 4.03 9.42
C ILE A 35 8.53 3.73 10.88
N VAL A 36 8.30 2.47 11.22
CA VAL A 36 7.94 2.06 12.59
C VAL A 36 9.08 2.31 13.57
N GLU A 37 10.32 2.01 13.20
CA GLU A 37 11.52 2.27 13.99
C GLU A 37 11.72 3.76 14.26
N LYS A 38 11.49 4.62 13.24
CA LYS A 38 11.68 6.06 13.36
C LYS A 38 10.56 6.77 14.12
N GLU A 39 9.30 6.42 13.83
CA GLU A 39 8.12 7.17 14.28
C GLU A 39 7.40 6.49 15.45
N GLY A 40 7.78 5.25 15.81
CA GLY A 40 7.14 4.43 16.84
C GLY A 40 5.74 3.89 16.49
N ARG A 41 5.09 4.44 15.45
CA ARG A 41 3.74 4.03 15.01
C ARG A 41 3.52 4.18 13.51
N PHE A 42 2.65 3.34 12.98
CA PHE A 42 2.20 3.43 11.59
C PHE A 42 0.89 4.24 11.50
N THR A 43 0.80 5.19 10.56
CA THR A 43 -0.37 6.08 10.39
C THR A 43 -0.89 6.04 8.96
N PRO A 44 -2.12 6.52 8.69
CA PRO A 44 -2.64 6.60 7.32
C PRO A 44 -1.74 7.37 6.35
N LYS A 45 -1.05 8.42 6.81
CA LYS A 45 -0.07 9.17 6.00
C LYS A 45 1.12 8.29 5.58
N HIS A 46 1.54 7.35 6.44
CA HIS A 46 2.60 6.39 6.13
C HIS A 46 2.15 5.39 5.06
N LEU A 47 0.89 4.95 5.09
CA LEU A 47 0.30 4.16 3.99
C LEU A 47 0.37 4.92 2.67
N GLY A 48 -0.04 6.19 2.67
CA GLY A 48 0.05 7.04 1.50
C GLY A 48 1.48 7.17 0.97
N TYR A 49 2.45 7.39 1.86
CA TYR A 49 3.87 7.42 1.50
C TYR A 49 4.34 6.12 0.83
N LEU A 50 3.98 4.95 1.36
CA LEU A 50 4.35 3.68 0.73
C LEU A 50 3.70 3.54 -0.66
N CYS A 51 2.43 3.92 -0.78
CA CYS A 51 1.75 3.93 -2.07
C CYS A 51 2.46 4.86 -3.08
N ASN A 52 2.95 6.03 -2.65
CA ASN A 52 3.77 6.96 -3.45
C ASN A 52 5.06 6.29 -3.90
N LYS A 53 5.79 5.74 -2.95
CA LYS A 53 7.12 5.19 -3.15
C LYS A 53 7.12 4.02 -4.14
N PHE A 54 6.17 3.10 -3.99
CA PHE A 54 6.08 1.90 -4.81
C PHE A 54 5.13 2.03 -6.01
N ARG A 55 4.47 3.20 -6.13
CA ARG A 55 3.46 3.51 -7.17
C ARG A 55 2.37 2.45 -7.26
N LEU A 56 1.84 2.06 -6.10
CA LEU A 56 0.79 1.05 -5.95
C LEU A 56 -0.51 1.67 -5.42
N PRO A 57 -1.69 1.15 -5.82
CA PRO A 57 -2.95 1.53 -5.20
C PRO A 57 -3.01 1.17 -3.72
N CYS A 58 -3.77 1.96 -2.94
CA CYS A 58 -3.98 1.70 -1.51
C CYS A 58 -4.58 0.32 -1.24
N THR A 59 -5.48 -0.16 -2.10
CA THR A 59 -6.09 -1.49 -1.99
C THR A 59 -5.05 -2.60 -2.07
N VAL A 60 -4.10 -2.50 -3.00
CA VAL A 60 -3.02 -3.49 -3.16
C VAL A 60 -2.04 -3.43 -2.01
N MET A 61 -1.68 -2.22 -1.57
CA MET A 61 -0.80 -2.06 -0.42
C MET A 61 -1.44 -2.59 0.87
N ASP A 62 -2.75 -2.38 1.05
CA ASP A 62 -3.53 -2.89 2.20
C ASP A 62 -3.63 -4.42 2.20
N GLU A 63 -3.58 -5.06 1.02
CA GLU A 63 -3.51 -6.51 0.86
C GLU A 63 -2.11 -7.05 1.20
N PHE A 64 -1.05 -6.34 0.83
CA PHE A 64 0.33 -6.80 1.04
C PHE A 64 0.83 -6.66 2.47
N LEU A 65 0.51 -5.55 3.11
CA LEU A 65 1.13 -5.17 4.38
C LEU A 65 0.85 -6.15 5.53
N PRO A 66 -0.37 -6.70 5.73
CA PRO A 66 -0.61 -7.67 6.79
C PRO A 66 0.33 -8.87 6.72
N ASP A 67 0.47 -9.46 5.52
CA ASP A 67 1.26 -10.67 5.30
C ASP A 67 2.76 -10.43 5.52
N ILE A 68 3.30 -9.30 5.03
CA ILE A 68 4.75 -9.05 5.10
C ILE A 68 5.20 -8.44 6.43
N THR A 69 4.30 -7.84 7.19
CA THR A 69 4.64 -7.15 8.45
C THR A 69 4.43 -8.00 9.71
N ASP A 70 4.06 -9.27 9.54
CA ASP A 70 3.65 -10.17 10.62
C ASP A 70 2.45 -9.60 11.38
N TYR A 71 1.42 -9.17 10.62
CA TYR A 71 0.18 -8.56 11.13
C TYR A 71 0.32 -7.30 11.99
N ARG A 72 1.52 -6.71 12.10
CA ARG A 72 1.73 -5.38 12.73
C ARG A 72 0.94 -4.28 12.01
N TYR A 73 0.69 -4.45 10.72
CA TYR A 73 -0.31 -3.70 9.99
C TYR A 73 -1.65 -4.47 9.98
N PRO A 74 -2.74 -3.93 10.58
CA PRO A 74 -4.01 -4.64 10.64
C PRO A 74 -4.68 -4.79 9.27
N THR A 75 -5.20 -5.98 8.97
CA THR A 75 -5.96 -6.27 7.75
C THR A 75 -7.15 -5.32 7.56
N GLY A 76 -7.39 -4.87 6.32
CA GLY A 76 -8.52 -4.03 5.95
C GLY A 76 -8.45 -2.60 6.50
N THR A 77 -7.25 -2.10 6.83
CA THR A 77 -7.08 -0.75 7.37
C THR A 77 -7.49 0.31 6.36
N TRP A 78 -7.13 0.15 5.09
CA TRP A 78 -7.57 1.05 4.03
C TRP A 78 -9.09 0.97 3.81
N GLU A 79 -9.66 -0.24 3.80
CA GLU A 79 -11.10 -0.39 3.60
C GLU A 79 -11.91 0.28 4.72
N ARG A 80 -11.47 0.16 5.98
CA ARG A 80 -12.07 0.89 7.11
C ARG A 80 -11.97 2.40 6.96
N LEU A 81 -10.82 2.92 6.50
CA LEU A 81 -10.65 4.36 6.26
C LEU A 81 -11.58 4.85 5.15
N LYS A 82 -11.66 4.11 4.04
CA LYS A 82 -12.55 4.40 2.93
C LYS A 82 -14.03 4.40 3.34
N ASN A 83 -14.45 3.44 4.17
CA ASN A 83 -15.81 3.39 4.72
C ASN A 83 -16.12 4.57 5.66
N ARG A 84 -15.10 5.20 6.24
CA ARG A 84 -15.21 6.47 7.00
C ARG A 84 -15.17 7.72 6.11
N GLY A 85 -15.16 7.55 4.78
CA GLY A 85 -15.15 8.65 3.82
C GLY A 85 -13.77 9.14 3.39
N PHE A 86 -12.67 8.51 3.82
CA PHE A 86 -11.33 8.90 3.37
C PHE A 86 -11.11 8.57 1.89
N LYS A 87 -10.50 9.51 1.18
CA LYS A 87 -10.01 9.36 -0.20
C LYS A 87 -8.50 9.19 -0.17
N ALA A 88 -7.93 8.55 -1.21
CA ALA A 88 -6.49 8.30 -1.27
C ALA A 88 -5.68 9.61 -1.19
N ARG A 89 -6.20 10.70 -1.79
CA ARG A 89 -5.62 12.03 -1.69
C ARG A 89 -5.52 12.56 -0.25
N ASP A 90 -6.43 12.17 0.63
CA ASP A 90 -6.48 12.65 2.02
C ASP A 90 -5.33 12.04 2.86
N ILE A 91 -4.76 10.93 2.38
CA ILE A 91 -3.56 10.32 2.95
C ILE A 91 -2.28 10.65 2.15
N GLY A 92 -2.37 11.57 1.19
CA GLY A 92 -1.23 12.06 0.40
C GLY A 92 -0.90 11.24 -0.85
N VAL A 93 -1.80 10.38 -1.32
CA VAL A 93 -1.63 9.68 -2.61
C VAL A 93 -1.95 10.64 -3.76
N SER A 94 -1.01 10.82 -4.69
CA SER A 94 -1.03 11.89 -5.69
C SER A 94 -1.10 11.43 -7.16
N TRP A 95 -1.28 10.13 -7.42
CA TRP A 95 -1.52 9.60 -8.78
C TRP A 95 -3.02 9.46 -9.04
N GLY A 96 -3.49 10.19 -10.06
CA GLY A 96 -4.75 9.99 -10.76
C GLY A 96 -4.49 9.48 -12.17
#